data_AF-A0A6J1SLC3-F1
#
_entry.id   AF-A0A6J1SLC3-F1
#
_cell.length_a   1.000
_cell.length_b   1.000
_cell.length_c   1.000
_cell.angle_alpha   90.00
_cell.angle_beta   90.00
_cell.angle_gamma   90.00
#
_symmetry.space_group_name_H-M   'P 1'
#
loop_
_entity.id
_entity.type
_entity.pdbx_description
1 polymer ?
#
loop_
_entity_poly.entity_id
_entity_poly.type
_entity_poly.pdbx_seq_one_letter_code
_entity_poly.pdbx_strand_id
1 'polypeptide(L)'
;MADAPKPVSLSPDDNTATINNTVNCEVNLPKPNKSKKKKNKLGVAAPRPPLTGYVRYLNSRRDNLRNDNPNLTFPDITKILAQEWANLPPEEKRPYQEAGEQDRERYNHEFEEYKKTDAYREYLRQQEENKQKGKEKLKDKEPELKRAKIVPEHNDESNSSGFDIPIFTEEFLDLNKSREAELRQLRKSSTDFELQNASLSRIVESMRTAVSNLESDISTQRSNNLALSRHLDQLRASLAAAFHAVALPDANERPTVDNIDSYMQKLHGLFMGSVGNQHAQLLARVSGIVERLDLHG
;
A
#
# COMPACT_ATOMS: atom_id res chain seq x y z
N MET A 1 -34.44 -75.80 -36.42
CA MET A 1 -34.31 -76.13 -34.98
C MET A 1 -34.97 -74.99 -34.23
N ALA A 2 -36.28 -75.10 -33.95
CA ALA A 2 -36.85 -75.61 -32.69
C ALA A 2 -36.36 -74.73 -31.51
N ASP A 3 -37.17 -74.05 -30.70
CA ASP A 3 -38.55 -74.28 -30.24
C ASP A 3 -39.12 -72.95 -29.67
N ALA A 4 -40.45 -72.84 -29.54
CA ALA A 4 -41.20 -71.68 -29.03
C ALA A 4 -41.48 -71.81 -27.49
N PRO A 5 -42.55 -71.24 -26.87
CA PRO A 5 -42.67 -69.87 -26.32
C PRO A 5 -43.25 -69.73 -24.86
N LYS A 6 -43.15 -68.51 -24.26
CA LYS A 6 -44.10 -67.76 -23.33
C LYS A 6 -44.52 -68.40 -21.97
N PRO A 7 -45.24 -67.72 -21.01
CA PRO A 7 -46.08 -66.48 -21.04
C PRO A 7 -45.81 -65.42 -19.92
N VAL A 8 -46.09 -64.11 -20.06
CA VAL A 8 -47.35 -63.31 -20.03
C VAL A 8 -48.10 -63.29 -18.69
N SER A 9 -48.16 -62.10 -18.08
CA SER A 9 -49.29 -61.47 -17.37
C SER A 9 -48.89 -60.01 -17.04
N LEU A 10 -49.71 -58.97 -16.96
CA LEU A 10 -51.06 -58.62 -17.39
C LEU A 10 -51.15 -57.08 -17.15
N SER A 11 -51.38 -56.30 -18.21
CA SER A 11 -52.21 -55.07 -18.39
C SER A 11 -52.86 -54.36 -17.18
N PRO A 12 -53.50 -53.16 -17.35
CA PRO A 12 -53.23 -52.00 -18.21
C PRO A 12 -53.56 -50.62 -17.54
N ASP A 13 -53.40 -49.55 -18.33
CA ASP A 13 -54.16 -48.28 -18.35
C ASP A 13 -54.08 -47.21 -17.23
N ASP A 14 -53.77 -46.00 -17.73
CA ASP A 14 -54.46 -44.72 -17.51
C ASP A 14 -54.21 -43.80 -16.29
N ASN A 15 -54.27 -42.52 -16.66
CA ASN A 15 -54.63 -41.33 -15.88
C ASN A 15 -53.55 -40.52 -15.15
N THR A 16 -53.12 -39.47 -15.85
CA THR A 16 -53.25 -38.05 -15.49
C THR A 16 -53.43 -37.63 -14.02
N ALA A 17 -52.73 -36.53 -13.72
CA ALA A 17 -53.12 -35.40 -12.87
C ALA A 17 -52.75 -35.41 -11.38
N THR A 18 -51.75 -34.57 -11.09
CA THR A 18 -51.82 -33.38 -10.22
C THR A 18 -52.22 -33.51 -8.74
N ILE A 19 -51.48 -32.73 -7.93
CA ILE A 19 -51.84 -32.04 -6.67
C ILE A 19 -51.41 -32.74 -5.37
N ASN A 20 -50.41 -32.12 -4.75
CA ASN A 20 -50.31 -31.68 -3.34
C ASN A 20 -51.16 -32.45 -2.31
N ASN A 21 -50.55 -32.89 -1.20
CA ASN A 21 -50.30 -32.05 -0.01
C ASN A 21 -49.95 -32.93 1.21
N THR A 22 -48.86 -32.56 1.89
CA THR A 22 -48.69 -32.47 3.34
C THR A 22 -49.29 -33.56 4.26
N VAL A 23 -48.40 -34.32 4.92
CA VAL A 23 -48.29 -34.31 6.40
C VAL A 23 -46.88 -34.70 6.86
N ASN A 24 -46.35 -33.86 7.76
CA ASN A 24 -45.09 -34.02 8.49
C ASN A 24 -45.06 -35.26 9.38
N CYS A 25 -43.86 -35.81 9.63
CA CYS A 25 -43.39 -36.09 10.98
C CYS A 25 -41.85 -36.10 11.01
N GLU A 26 -41.33 -35.41 12.01
CA GLU A 26 -39.95 -34.98 12.18
C GLU A 26 -38.99 -36.13 12.48
N VAL A 27 -37.83 -36.12 11.83
CA VAL A 27 -36.61 -36.71 12.38
C VAL A 27 -35.55 -35.62 12.46
N ASN A 28 -35.25 -35.21 13.69
CA ASN A 28 -34.22 -34.26 14.06
C ASN A 28 -32.85 -34.72 13.54
N LEU A 29 -32.37 -34.13 12.44
CA LEU A 29 -30.94 -34.06 12.16
C LEU A 29 -30.41 -32.70 12.63
N PRO A 30 -29.31 -32.66 13.43
CA PRO A 30 -28.80 -31.42 13.97
C PRO A 30 -28.36 -30.48 12.85
N LYS A 31 -29.03 -29.33 12.76
CA LYS A 31 -28.66 -28.22 11.86
C LYS A 31 -27.17 -27.92 12.06
N PRO A 32 -26.34 -27.88 11.01
CA PRO A 32 -24.94 -27.54 11.17
C PRO A 32 -24.87 -26.16 11.81
N ASN A 33 -24.28 -26.14 13.00
CA ASN A 33 -24.13 -24.98 13.86
C ASN A 33 -23.61 -23.84 12.98
N LYS A 34 -24.41 -22.77 12.80
CA LYS A 34 -24.04 -21.60 12.01
C LYS A 34 -22.76 -21.07 12.62
N SER A 35 -21.61 -21.46 12.05
CA SER A 35 -20.30 -21.05 12.52
C SER A 35 -20.34 -19.54 12.59
N LYS A 36 -20.21 -18.97 13.80
CA LYS A 36 -20.11 -17.53 14.02
C LYS A 36 -19.09 -17.01 13.01
N LYS A 37 -19.53 -16.35 11.94
CA LYS A 37 -18.64 -15.64 11.00
C LYS A 37 -17.71 -14.86 11.90
N LYS A 38 -16.41 -15.18 11.91
CA LYS A 38 -15.41 -14.41 12.64
C LYS A 38 -15.63 -12.97 12.21
N LYS A 39 -16.28 -12.17 13.07
CA LYS A 39 -16.48 -10.75 12.80
C LYS A 39 -15.09 -10.20 12.53
N ASN A 40 -14.92 -9.51 11.40
CA ASN A 40 -13.67 -8.83 11.11
C ASN A 40 -13.34 -8.01 12.36
N LYS A 41 -12.16 -8.26 12.95
CA LYS A 41 -11.77 -7.58 14.19
C LYS A 41 -11.80 -6.05 14.01
N LEU A 42 -11.59 -5.60 12.78
CA LEU A 42 -11.61 -4.20 12.33
C LEU A 42 -13.00 -3.56 12.24
N GLY A 43 -14.11 -4.31 12.43
CA GLY A 43 -15.48 -3.78 12.35
C GLY A 43 -16.23 -4.16 11.06
N VAL A 44 -17.52 -3.78 11.00
CA VAL A 44 -18.43 -4.09 9.86
C VAL A 44 -18.11 -3.26 8.62
N ALA A 45 -17.55 -2.06 8.80
CA ALA A 45 -17.19 -1.13 7.73
C ALA A 45 -15.76 -1.33 7.18
N ALA A 46 -15.00 -2.29 7.73
CA ALA A 46 -13.63 -2.54 7.29
C ALA A 46 -13.61 -3.28 5.94
N PRO A 47 -12.71 -2.92 5.01
CA PRO A 47 -12.57 -3.62 3.75
C PRO A 47 -12.21 -5.09 3.99
N ARG A 48 -12.65 -5.96 3.08
CA ARG A 48 -12.42 -7.40 3.21
C ARG A 48 -10.98 -7.74 2.84
N PRO A 49 -10.30 -8.62 3.60
CA PRO A 49 -8.92 -8.98 3.32
C PRO A 49 -8.78 -9.54 1.90
N PRO A 50 -7.65 -9.26 1.22
CA PRO A 50 -7.50 -9.64 -0.17
C PRO A 50 -7.33 -11.15 -0.30
N LEU A 51 -7.86 -11.72 -1.36
CA LEU A 51 -7.67 -13.13 -1.70
C LEU A 51 -6.39 -13.28 -2.53
N THR A 52 -5.49 -14.14 -2.08
CA THR A 52 -4.32 -14.53 -2.88
C THR A 52 -4.75 -15.35 -4.10
N GLY A 53 -3.92 -15.37 -5.14
CA GLY A 53 -4.20 -16.16 -6.34
C GLY A 53 -4.45 -17.64 -6.05
N TYR A 54 -3.69 -18.21 -5.11
CA TYR A 54 -3.90 -19.58 -4.64
C TYR A 54 -5.29 -19.78 -4.02
N VAL A 55 -5.72 -18.90 -3.11
CA VAL A 55 -7.04 -19.01 -2.47
C VAL A 55 -8.17 -18.79 -3.49
N ARG A 56 -7.96 -17.91 -4.47
CA ARG A 56 -8.89 -17.69 -5.57
C ARG A 56 -9.06 -18.96 -6.42
N TYR A 57 -7.95 -19.63 -6.75
CA TYR A 57 -7.95 -20.92 -7.44
C TYR A 57 -8.72 -21.98 -6.64
N LEU A 58 -8.35 -22.18 -5.36
CA LEU A 58 -9.04 -23.12 -4.47
C LEU A 58 -10.54 -22.87 -4.43
N ASN A 59 -10.99 -21.62 -4.27
CA ASN A 59 -12.40 -21.29 -4.20
C ASN A 59 -13.14 -21.61 -5.50
N SER A 60 -12.52 -21.34 -6.65
CA SER A 60 -13.13 -21.62 -7.96
C SER A 60 -13.27 -23.12 -8.25
N ARG A 61 -12.31 -23.93 -7.79
CA ARG A 61 -12.23 -25.36 -8.11
C ARG A 61 -12.92 -26.25 -7.07
N ARG A 62 -13.05 -25.77 -5.84
CA ARG A 62 -13.62 -26.52 -4.71
C ARG A 62 -15.06 -26.96 -4.90
N ASP A 63 -15.90 -26.13 -5.52
CA ASP A 63 -17.30 -26.52 -5.77
C ASP A 63 -17.39 -27.62 -6.84
N ASN A 64 -16.55 -27.56 -7.87
CA ASN A 64 -16.47 -28.61 -8.88
C ASN A 64 -16.00 -29.94 -8.25
N LEU A 65 -14.91 -29.90 -7.48
CA LEU A 65 -14.37 -31.11 -6.84
C LEU A 65 -15.35 -31.73 -5.83
N ARG A 66 -16.16 -30.90 -5.15
CA ARG A 66 -17.21 -31.37 -4.24
C ARG A 66 -18.38 -32.01 -4.98
N ASN A 67 -18.74 -31.49 -6.15
CA ASN A 67 -19.81 -32.06 -6.97
C ASN A 67 -19.38 -33.39 -7.60
N ASP A 68 -18.13 -33.47 -8.07
CA ASP A 68 -17.57 -34.69 -8.65
C ASP A 68 -17.33 -35.77 -7.58
N ASN A 69 -17.03 -35.35 -6.34
CA ASN A 69 -16.71 -36.25 -5.23
C ASN A 69 -17.51 -35.88 -3.96
N PRO A 70 -18.84 -36.15 -3.93
CA PRO A 70 -19.68 -35.78 -2.80
C PRO A 70 -19.35 -36.54 -1.51
N ASN A 71 -18.61 -37.65 -1.61
CA ASN A 71 -18.20 -38.48 -0.48
C ASN A 71 -16.91 -37.98 0.20
N LEU A 72 -16.15 -37.08 -0.42
CA LEU A 72 -14.89 -36.58 0.13
C LEU A 72 -15.13 -35.48 1.16
N THR A 73 -14.35 -35.51 2.24
CA THR A 73 -14.44 -34.48 3.27
C THR A 73 -13.76 -33.19 2.82
N PHE A 74 -14.12 -32.07 3.44
CA PHE A 74 -13.51 -30.77 3.11
C PHE A 74 -11.96 -30.75 3.21
N PRO A 75 -11.33 -31.34 4.25
CA PRO A 75 -9.87 -31.47 4.31
C PRO A 75 -9.28 -32.24 3.12
N ASP A 76 -9.93 -33.33 2.70
CA ASP A 76 -9.46 -34.17 1.59
C ASP A 76 -9.51 -33.41 0.26
N ILE A 77 -10.62 -32.71 0.01
CA ILE A 77 -10.79 -31.83 -1.16
C ILE A 77 -9.70 -30.75 -1.18
N THR A 78 -9.43 -30.12 -0.02
CA THR A 78 -8.40 -29.07 0.07
C THR A 78 -7.01 -29.61 -0.23
N LYS A 79 -6.70 -30.84 0.21
CA LYS A 79 -5.42 -31.50 -0.03
C LYS A 79 -5.21 -31.79 -1.51
N ILE A 80 -6.24 -32.30 -2.20
CA ILE A 80 -6.21 -32.56 -3.65
C ILE A 80 -5.96 -31.26 -4.42
N LEU A 81 -6.70 -30.20 -4.10
CA LEU A 81 -6.54 -28.90 -4.77
C LEU A 81 -5.17 -28.24 -4.51
N ALA A 82 -4.61 -28.44 -3.32
CA ALA A 82 -3.26 -27.96 -3.01
C ALA A 82 -2.20 -28.65 -3.90
N GLN A 83 -2.35 -29.95 -4.14
CA GLN A 83 -1.48 -30.71 -5.04
C GLN A 83 -1.69 -30.30 -6.50
N GLU A 84 -2.93 -30.11 -6.94
CA GLU A 84 -3.26 -29.62 -8.30
C GLU A 84 -2.63 -28.25 -8.54
N TRP A 85 -2.77 -27.31 -7.59
CA TRP A 85 -2.11 -26.02 -7.67
C TRP A 85 -0.58 -26.13 -7.72
N ALA A 86 0.03 -27.00 -6.91
CA ALA A 86 1.48 -27.18 -6.94
C ALA A 86 1.96 -27.61 -8.34
N ASN A 87 1.24 -28.52 -8.98
CA ASN A 87 1.56 -29.08 -10.30
C ASN A 87 1.11 -28.23 -11.50
N LEU A 88 0.30 -27.19 -11.28
CA LEU A 88 -0.22 -26.34 -12.35
C LEU A 88 0.91 -25.57 -13.06
N PRO A 89 0.91 -25.47 -14.41
CA PRO A 89 1.92 -24.70 -15.12
C PRO A 89 1.88 -23.21 -14.77
N PRO A 90 3.01 -22.49 -14.88
CA PRO A 90 3.10 -21.07 -14.54
C PRO A 90 2.11 -20.21 -15.34
N GLU A 91 1.86 -20.56 -16.60
CA GLU A 91 0.92 -19.84 -17.48
C GLU A 91 -0.52 -19.88 -16.98
N GLU A 92 -0.95 -21.01 -16.42
CA GLU A 92 -2.29 -21.16 -15.85
C GLU A 92 -2.37 -20.56 -14.45
N LYS A 93 -1.26 -20.53 -13.71
CA LYS A 93 -1.18 -19.85 -12.40
C LYS A 93 -1.20 -18.32 -12.55
N ARG A 94 -0.60 -17.80 -13.62
CA ARG A 94 -0.43 -16.36 -13.89
C ARG A 94 -1.72 -15.54 -13.74
N PRO A 95 -2.85 -15.87 -14.39
CA PRO A 95 -4.08 -15.09 -14.24
C PRO A 95 -4.61 -15.05 -12.80
N TYR A 96 -4.45 -16.15 -12.03
CA TYR A 96 -4.84 -16.15 -10.63
C TYR A 96 -3.91 -15.30 -9.77
N GLN A 97 -2.61 -15.34 -10.03
CA GLN A 97 -1.62 -14.52 -9.32
C GLN A 97 -1.85 -13.03 -9.59
N GLU A 98 -2.03 -12.65 -10.85
CA GLU A 98 -2.33 -11.28 -11.28
C GLU A 98 -3.65 -10.78 -10.67
N ALA A 99 -4.70 -11.59 -10.71
CA ALA A 99 -5.97 -11.28 -10.04
C ALA A 99 -5.87 -11.25 -8.50
N GLY A 100 -4.83 -11.86 -7.91
CA GLY A 100 -4.54 -11.76 -6.48
C GLY A 100 -3.77 -10.49 -6.13
N GLU A 101 -2.86 -10.07 -7.00
CA GLU A 101 -2.11 -8.82 -6.88
C GLU A 101 -3.03 -7.60 -7.02
N GLN A 102 -3.91 -7.62 -8.02
CA GLN A 102 -4.93 -6.58 -8.20
C GLN A 102 -5.88 -6.49 -6.98
N ASP A 103 -6.25 -7.64 -6.40
CA ASP A 103 -7.08 -7.70 -5.19
C ASP A 103 -6.39 -7.07 -3.97
N ARG A 104 -5.08 -7.33 -3.85
CA ARG A 104 -4.22 -6.75 -2.82
C ARG A 104 -4.10 -5.23 -3.00
N GLU A 105 -3.93 -4.74 -4.22
CA GLU A 105 -3.86 -3.30 -4.48
C GLU A 105 -5.18 -2.60 -4.16
N ARG A 106 -6.31 -3.17 -4.58
CA ARG A 106 -7.64 -2.68 -4.19
C ARG A 106 -7.79 -2.61 -2.68
N TYR A 107 -7.45 -3.69 -1.97
CA TYR A 107 -7.54 -3.73 -0.51
C TYR A 107 -6.67 -2.66 0.14
N ASN A 108 -5.44 -2.46 -0.33
CA ASN A 108 -4.54 -1.46 0.22
C ASN A 108 -5.13 -0.05 0.10
N HIS A 109 -5.65 0.30 -1.08
CA HIS A 109 -6.30 1.58 -1.32
C HIS A 109 -7.55 1.75 -0.44
N GLU A 110 -8.47 0.78 -0.43
CA GLU A 110 -9.66 0.82 0.43
C GLU A 110 -9.32 0.89 1.93
N PHE A 111 -8.24 0.23 2.35
CA PHE A 111 -7.80 0.21 3.74
C PHE A 111 -7.14 1.53 4.16
N GLU A 112 -6.42 2.20 3.25
CA GLU A 112 -5.90 3.55 3.49
C GLU A 112 -7.02 4.57 3.65
N GLU A 113 -8.06 4.50 2.83
CA GLU A 113 -9.25 5.32 3.01
C GLU A 113 -9.99 4.97 4.31
N TYR A 114 -10.12 3.68 4.63
CA TYR A 114 -10.72 3.23 5.88
C TYR A 114 -10.01 3.82 7.11
N LYS A 115 -8.67 3.91 7.11
CA LYS A 115 -7.90 4.51 8.22
C LYS A 115 -8.27 5.97 8.50
N LYS A 116 -8.80 6.71 7.52
CA LYS A 116 -9.19 8.13 7.67
C LYS A 116 -10.59 8.29 8.26
N THR A 117 -11.39 7.22 8.31
CA THR A 117 -12.79 7.25 8.77
C THR A 117 -12.95 7.28 10.30
N ASP A 118 -14.09 7.77 10.78
CA ASP A 118 -14.47 7.69 12.21
C ASP A 118 -14.59 6.26 12.72
N ALA A 119 -15.00 5.33 11.86
CA ALA A 119 -15.11 3.92 12.20
C ALA A 119 -13.74 3.33 12.62
N TYR A 120 -12.66 3.72 11.95
CA TYR A 120 -11.32 3.28 12.32
C TYR A 120 -10.82 3.94 13.62
N ARG A 121 -11.11 5.22 13.84
CA ARG A 121 -10.80 5.92 15.10
C ARG A 121 -11.48 5.25 16.29
N GLU A 122 -12.75 4.91 16.14
CA GLU A 122 -13.54 4.23 17.17
C GLU A 122 -13.03 2.81 17.42
N TYR A 123 -12.65 2.08 16.37
CA TYR A 123 -12.00 0.77 16.49
C TYR A 123 -10.71 0.83 17.35
N LEU A 124 -9.87 1.85 17.14
CA LEU A 124 -8.65 2.05 17.93
C LEU A 124 -8.97 2.32 19.41
N ARG A 125 -9.98 3.17 19.68
CA ARG A 125 -10.44 3.49 21.04
C ARG A 125 -10.91 2.23 21.79
N GLN A 126 -11.73 1.40 21.15
CA GLN A 126 -12.20 0.14 21.74
C GLN A 126 -11.06 -0.85 22.00
N GLN A 127 -10.03 -0.88 21.16
CA GLN A 127 -8.85 -1.71 21.42
C GLN A 127 -8.06 -1.25 22.64
N GLU A 128 -7.88 0.06 22.82
CA GLU A 128 -7.21 0.62 24.00
C GLU A 128 -8.00 0.37 25.28
N GLU A 129 -9.31 0.56 25.26
CA GLU A 129 -10.19 0.29 26.41
C GLU A 129 -10.16 -1.19 26.81
N ASN A 130 -10.19 -2.11 25.84
CA ASN A 130 -10.06 -3.54 26.10
C ASN A 130 -8.68 -3.90 26.67
N LYS A 131 -7.62 -3.21 26.26
CA LYS A 131 -6.27 -3.39 26.80
C LYS A 131 -6.14 -2.86 28.23
N GLN A 132 -6.79 -1.73 28.54
CA GLN A 132 -6.83 -1.16 29.89
C GLN A 132 -7.64 -2.05 30.85
N LYS A 133 -8.84 -2.49 30.46
CA LYS A 133 -9.65 -3.44 31.23
C LYS A 133 -8.92 -4.77 31.48
N GLY A 134 -8.08 -5.21 30.54
CA GLY A 134 -7.22 -6.38 30.73
C GLY A 134 -6.14 -6.17 31.80
N LYS A 135 -5.54 -4.98 31.85
CA LYS A 135 -4.52 -4.60 32.85
C LYS A 135 -5.11 -4.36 34.24
N GLU A 136 -6.31 -3.79 34.32
CA GLU A 136 -7.01 -3.54 35.59
C GLU A 136 -7.41 -4.86 36.27
N LYS A 137 -7.92 -5.83 35.49
CA LYS A 137 -8.19 -7.20 35.96
C LYS A 137 -6.95 -7.98 36.44
N LEU A 138 -5.75 -7.58 36.01
CA LEU A 138 -4.49 -8.15 36.48
C LEU A 138 -3.98 -7.48 37.76
N LYS A 139 -4.45 -6.26 38.06
CA LYS A 139 -4.08 -5.50 39.27
C LYS A 139 -4.90 -5.91 40.50
N ASP A 140 -6.16 -6.30 40.31
CA ASP A 140 -7.05 -6.79 41.38
C ASP A 140 -6.76 -8.24 41.84
N LYS A 141 -5.68 -8.87 41.35
CA LYS A 141 -5.20 -10.20 41.76
C LYS A 141 -3.83 -10.15 42.46
N GLU A 142 -3.54 -9.10 43.20
CA GLU A 142 -2.43 -9.09 44.16
C GLU A 142 -2.87 -9.88 45.42
N PRO A 143 -2.23 -10.99 45.80
CA PRO A 143 -2.57 -11.67 47.04
C PRO A 143 -2.12 -10.80 48.22
N GLU A 144 -3.06 -10.36 49.04
CA GLU A 144 -2.78 -9.79 50.36
C GLU A 144 -1.86 -10.73 51.15
N LEU A 145 -0.59 -10.36 51.27
CA LEU A 145 0.35 -11.00 52.17
C LEU A 145 -0.07 -10.64 53.60
N LYS A 146 -0.95 -11.46 54.18
CA LYS A 146 -1.24 -11.44 55.62
C LYS A 146 0.07 -11.73 56.36
N ARG A 147 0.68 -10.67 56.86
CA ARG A 147 1.85 -10.68 57.74
C ARG A 147 1.51 -11.50 58.99
N ALA A 148 1.81 -12.79 58.96
CA ALA A 148 1.75 -13.65 60.13
C ALA A 148 2.72 -13.10 61.18
N LYS A 149 2.18 -12.78 62.37
CA LYS A 149 2.93 -12.44 63.57
C LYS A 149 3.86 -13.60 63.91
N ILE A 150 5.17 -13.35 63.91
CA ILE A 150 6.15 -14.23 64.53
C ILE A 150 6.02 -14.00 66.04
N VAL A 151 5.41 -14.97 66.73
CA VAL A 151 5.52 -15.12 68.19
C VAL A 151 6.68 -16.11 68.41
N PRO A 152 7.71 -15.77 69.19
CA PRO A 152 8.73 -16.72 69.57
C PRO A 152 8.36 -17.35 70.91
N GLU A 153 8.00 -18.64 70.95
CA GLU A 153 8.30 -19.47 72.13
C GLU A 153 8.07 -20.99 71.95
N HIS A 154 9.13 -21.72 72.32
CA HIS A 154 9.29 -23.06 72.91
C HIS A 154 8.70 -24.37 72.31
N ASN A 155 9.65 -25.30 72.08
CA ASN A 155 9.70 -26.77 72.27
C ASN A 155 8.43 -27.63 72.08
N ASP A 156 8.50 -28.63 71.19
CA ASP A 156 8.62 -30.07 71.56
C ASP A 156 8.67 -30.98 70.32
N GLU A 157 9.28 -32.15 70.50
CA GLU A 157 9.45 -33.22 69.52
C GLU A 157 8.11 -33.79 68.98
N SER A 158 8.11 -34.16 67.69
CA SER A 158 7.37 -35.29 67.07
C SER A 158 6.66 -34.93 65.76
N ASN A 159 7.33 -35.29 64.66
CA ASN A 159 6.78 -35.84 63.41
C ASN A 159 5.41 -35.32 62.91
N SER A 160 5.39 -34.31 62.03
CA SER A 160 4.31 -34.14 61.05
C SER A 160 4.74 -33.31 59.83
N SER A 161 4.67 -33.96 58.66
CA SER A 161 4.58 -33.41 57.30
C SER A 161 5.50 -32.25 56.92
N GLY A 162 6.49 -32.57 56.07
CA GLY A 162 7.19 -31.60 55.26
C GLY A 162 6.22 -30.69 54.51
N PHE A 163 6.27 -29.40 54.83
CA PHE A 163 5.83 -28.35 53.91
C PHE A 163 6.89 -28.23 52.82
N ASP A 164 6.86 -29.17 51.88
CA ASP A 164 7.59 -29.06 50.63
C ASP A 164 6.86 -28.00 49.80
N ILE A 165 7.38 -26.78 49.75
CA ILE A 165 6.86 -25.73 48.86
C ILE A 165 7.13 -26.25 47.44
N PRO A 166 6.11 -26.65 46.67
CA PRO A 166 6.37 -27.26 45.37
C PRO A 166 6.86 -26.14 44.46
N ILE A 167 8.17 -26.11 44.21
CA ILE A 167 8.84 -25.27 43.20
C ILE A 167 8.30 -25.48 41.77
N PHE A 168 7.36 -26.41 41.60
CA PHE A 168 6.69 -26.77 40.35
C PHE A 168 5.16 -26.86 40.51
N THR A 169 4.53 -25.96 41.27
CA THR A 169 3.07 -25.84 41.18
C THR A 169 2.66 -25.53 39.74
N GLU A 170 1.52 -26.09 39.32
CA GLU A 170 0.98 -25.88 37.96
C GLU A 170 0.82 -24.39 37.64
N GLU A 171 0.43 -23.59 38.65
CA GLU A 171 0.34 -22.13 38.54
C GLU A 171 1.70 -21.44 38.31
N PHE A 172 2.78 -21.89 38.96
CA PHE A 172 4.13 -21.35 38.74
C PHE A 172 4.64 -21.66 37.33
N LEU A 173 4.39 -22.88 36.84
CA LEU A 173 4.75 -23.30 35.48
C LEU A 173 4.00 -22.49 34.42
N ASP A 174 2.70 -22.27 34.62
CA ASP A 174 1.87 -21.47 33.71
C ASP A 174 2.27 -19.99 33.69
N LEU A 175 2.55 -19.39 34.85
CA LEU A 175 3.06 -18.03 34.94
C LEU A 175 4.42 -17.88 34.24
N ASN A 176 5.34 -18.82 34.46
CA ASN A 176 6.63 -18.80 33.79
C ASN A 176 6.49 -18.97 32.27
N LYS A 177 5.60 -19.86 31.82
CA LYS A 177 5.27 -20.04 30.40
C LYS A 177 4.63 -18.79 29.78
N SER A 178 3.72 -18.13 30.50
CA SER A 178 3.10 -16.87 30.05
C SER A 178 4.14 -15.75 29.95
N ARG A 179 5.02 -15.62 30.95
CA ARG A 179 6.11 -14.64 30.95
C ARG A 179 7.11 -14.90 29.83
N GLU A 180 7.50 -16.15 29.61
CA GLU A 180 8.33 -16.56 28.47
C GLU A 180 7.68 -16.19 27.13
N ALA A 181 6.39 -16.45 26.97
CA ALA A 181 5.64 -16.09 25.77
C ALA A 181 5.59 -14.58 25.54
N GLU A 182 5.36 -13.80 26.60
CA GLU A 182 5.38 -12.33 26.54
C GLU A 182 6.77 -11.81 26.17
N LEU A 183 7.83 -12.32 26.80
CA LEU A 183 9.22 -11.94 26.47
C LEU A 183 9.56 -12.27 25.01
N ARG A 184 9.11 -13.42 24.49
CA ARG A 184 9.29 -13.77 23.08
C ARG A 184 8.53 -12.81 22.17
N GLN A 185 7.31 -12.44 22.53
CA GLN A 185 6.52 -11.47 21.76
C GLN A 185 7.19 -10.09 21.77
N LEU A 186 7.68 -9.63 22.93
CA LEU A 186 8.40 -8.36 23.07
C LEU A 186 9.66 -8.34 22.22
N ARG A 187 10.48 -9.40 22.28
CA ARG A 187 11.68 -9.54 21.44
C ARG A 187 11.32 -9.47 19.96
N LYS A 188 10.28 -10.18 19.53
CA LYS A 188 9.80 -10.12 18.14
C LYS A 188 9.35 -8.70 17.74
N SER A 189 8.56 -8.03 18.58
CA SER A 189 8.15 -6.65 18.29
C SER A 189 9.33 -5.68 18.25
N SER A 190 10.34 -5.87 19.13
CA SER A 190 11.57 -5.07 19.13
C SER A 190 12.32 -5.22 17.83
N THR A 191 12.50 -6.45 17.33
CA THR A 191 13.16 -6.69 16.05
C THR A 191 12.36 -6.11 14.87
N ASP A 192 11.03 -6.22 14.91
CA ASP A 192 10.17 -5.66 13.86
C ASP A 192 10.28 -4.12 13.80
N PHE A 193 10.29 -3.44 14.97
CA PHE A 193 10.50 -1.99 15.03
C PHE A 193 11.91 -1.57 14.62
N GLU A 194 12.93 -2.35 14.97
CA GLU A 194 14.30 -2.09 14.55
C GLU A 194 14.44 -2.16 13.02
N LEU A 195 13.82 -3.16 12.38
CA LEU A 195 13.77 -3.28 10.92
C LEU A 195 13.02 -2.11 10.28
N GLN A 196 11.88 -1.69 10.85
CA GLN A 196 11.13 -0.54 10.36
C GLN A 196 11.97 0.74 10.47
N ASN A 197 12.61 0.98 11.61
CA ASN A 197 13.49 2.13 11.81
C ASN A 197 14.66 2.11 10.82
N ALA A 198 15.28 0.95 10.58
CA ALA A 198 16.33 0.82 9.58
C ALA A 198 15.84 1.14 8.15
N SER A 199 14.60 0.75 7.82
CA SER A 199 13.98 1.11 6.53
C SER A 199 13.72 2.62 6.42
N LEU A 200 13.18 3.24 7.47
CA LEU A 200 12.91 4.68 7.50
C LEU A 200 14.22 5.47 7.39
N SER A 201 15.26 5.08 8.12
CA SER A 201 16.58 5.71 8.05
C SER A 201 17.15 5.67 6.63
N ARG A 202 17.00 4.54 5.91
CA ARG A 202 17.42 4.44 4.50
C ARG A 202 16.65 5.40 3.59
N ILE A 203 15.34 5.55 3.80
CA ILE A 203 14.52 6.47 3.00
C ILE A 203 14.93 7.92 3.27
N VAL A 204 15.11 8.29 4.55
CA VAL A 204 15.54 9.64 4.93
C VAL A 204 16.90 9.96 4.32
N GLU A 205 17.84 9.01 4.34
CA GLU A 205 19.16 9.21 3.74
C GLU A 205 19.07 9.39 2.22
N SER A 206 18.28 8.55 1.54
CA SER A 206 18.02 8.70 0.11
C SER A 206 17.42 10.07 -0.24
N MET A 207 16.48 10.56 0.57
CA MET A 207 15.89 11.90 0.38
C MET A 207 16.91 13.01 0.61
N ARG A 208 17.78 12.89 1.62
CA ARG A 208 18.86 13.85 1.87
C ARG A 208 19.84 13.93 0.71
N THR A 209 20.24 12.79 0.15
CA THR A 209 21.09 12.75 -1.04
C THR A 209 20.40 13.43 -2.23
N ALA A 210 19.12 13.15 -2.44
CA ALA A 210 18.36 13.78 -3.53
C ALA A 210 18.28 15.31 -3.37
N VAL A 211 18.02 15.80 -2.15
CA VAL A 211 18.01 17.25 -1.86
C VAL A 211 19.38 17.87 -2.14
N SER A 212 20.47 17.25 -1.67
CA SER A 212 21.82 17.75 -1.89
C SER A 212 22.17 17.85 -3.39
N ASN A 213 21.78 16.84 -4.19
CA ASN A 213 21.97 16.87 -5.63
C ASN A 213 21.16 17.99 -6.29
N LEU A 214 19.90 18.16 -5.92
CA LEU A 214 19.05 19.24 -6.44
C LEU A 214 19.59 20.62 -6.08
N GLU A 215 20.11 20.80 -4.86
CA GLU A 215 20.74 22.05 -4.45
C GLU A 215 21.99 22.35 -5.28
N SER A 216 22.80 21.33 -5.56
CA SER A 216 23.95 21.44 -6.45
C SER A 216 23.53 21.83 -7.87
N ASP A 217 22.50 21.19 -8.42
CA ASP A 217 21.97 21.50 -9.74
C ASP A 217 21.43 22.93 -9.82
N ILE A 218 20.67 23.37 -8.81
CA ILE A 218 20.17 24.75 -8.71
C ILE A 218 21.34 25.74 -8.67
N SER A 219 22.39 25.45 -7.91
CA SER A 219 23.59 26.30 -7.84
C SER A 219 24.26 26.43 -9.21
N THR A 220 24.48 25.30 -9.90
CA THR A 220 25.06 25.26 -11.25
C THR A 220 24.20 26.03 -12.25
N GLN A 221 22.87 25.82 -12.25
CA GLN A 221 21.96 26.52 -13.15
C GLN A 221 21.93 28.03 -12.89
N ARG A 222 22.00 28.46 -11.63
CA ARG A 222 22.13 29.88 -11.27
C ARG A 222 23.44 30.48 -11.80
N SER A 223 24.57 29.78 -11.66
CA SER A 223 25.86 30.21 -12.20
C SER A 223 25.80 30.36 -13.73
N ASN A 224 25.24 29.37 -14.42
CA ASN A 224 25.08 29.39 -15.87
C ASN A 224 24.17 30.54 -16.34
N ASN A 225 23.04 30.76 -15.66
CA ASN A 225 22.14 31.88 -15.95
C ASN A 225 22.85 33.22 -15.75
N LEU A 226 23.64 33.35 -14.68
CA LEU A 226 24.42 34.56 -14.43
C LEU A 226 25.48 34.80 -15.52
N ALA A 227 26.15 33.76 -15.99
CA ALA A 227 27.11 33.85 -17.09
C ALA A 227 26.42 34.27 -18.40
N LEU A 228 25.27 33.67 -18.72
CA LEU A 228 24.49 34.04 -19.90
C LEU A 228 23.96 35.48 -19.80
N SER A 229 23.50 35.90 -18.63
CA SER A 229 23.08 37.30 -18.39
C SER A 229 24.23 38.27 -18.64
N ARG A 230 25.43 37.97 -18.13
CA ARG A 230 26.63 38.80 -18.37
C ARG A 230 26.95 38.89 -19.86
N HIS A 231 26.85 37.77 -20.58
CA HIS A 231 27.09 37.75 -22.03
C HIS A 231 26.03 38.59 -22.77
N LEU A 232 24.75 38.49 -22.40
CA LEU A 232 23.70 39.34 -22.95
C LEU A 232 23.96 40.83 -22.68
N ASP A 233 24.39 41.18 -21.47
CA ASP A 233 24.71 42.57 -21.12
C ASP A 233 25.92 43.09 -21.93
N GLN A 234 26.93 42.23 -22.16
CA GLN A 234 28.07 42.55 -23.04
C GLN A 234 27.62 42.79 -24.49
N LEU A 235 26.76 41.92 -25.03
CA LEU A 235 26.20 42.09 -26.37
C LEU A 235 25.40 43.40 -26.47
N ARG A 236 24.52 43.68 -25.50
CA ARG A 236 23.75 44.92 -25.44
C ARG A 236 24.65 46.15 -25.40
N ALA A 237 25.71 46.13 -24.61
CA ALA A 237 26.67 47.22 -24.53
C ALA A 237 27.43 47.42 -25.85
N SER A 238 27.89 46.33 -26.48
CA SER A 238 28.58 46.37 -27.77
C SER A 238 27.70 46.94 -28.88
N LEU A 239 26.45 46.48 -28.95
CA LEU A 239 25.47 46.99 -29.92
C LEU A 239 25.13 48.45 -29.67
N ALA A 240 24.89 48.87 -28.42
CA ALA A 240 24.63 50.26 -28.08
C ALA A 240 25.80 51.18 -28.45
N ALA A 241 27.04 50.73 -28.23
CA ALA A 241 28.23 51.48 -28.63
C ALA A 241 28.38 51.57 -30.16
N ALA A 242 28.24 50.45 -30.86
CA ALA A 242 28.42 50.39 -32.32
C ALA A 242 27.37 51.22 -33.08
N PHE A 243 26.14 51.24 -32.60
CA PHE A 243 25.03 51.96 -33.23
C PHE A 243 24.80 53.37 -32.68
N HIS A 244 25.59 53.85 -31.72
CA HIS A 244 25.37 55.15 -31.06
C HIS A 244 25.21 56.35 -32.03
N ALA A 245 25.91 56.30 -33.18
CA ALA A 245 25.89 57.34 -34.21
C ALA A 245 24.78 57.17 -35.27
N VAL A 246 23.88 56.19 -35.11
CA VAL A 246 22.79 55.88 -36.02
C VAL A 246 21.46 56.24 -35.35
N ALA A 247 20.86 57.36 -35.77
CA ALA A 247 19.54 57.76 -35.29
C ALA A 247 18.44 57.22 -36.21
N LEU A 248 17.32 56.79 -35.62
CA LEU A 248 16.16 56.35 -36.40
C LEU A 248 15.41 57.55 -37.02
N PRO A 249 14.93 57.44 -38.29
CA PRO A 249 14.28 58.55 -39.00
C PRO A 249 13.02 59.11 -38.30
N ASP A 250 12.21 58.26 -37.68
CA ASP A 250 10.88 58.64 -37.19
C ASP A 250 10.89 59.23 -35.77
N ALA A 251 11.95 58.96 -34.99
CA ALA A 251 11.98 59.29 -33.55
C ALA A 251 13.24 60.03 -33.11
N ASN A 252 14.26 60.13 -33.97
CA ASN A 252 15.62 60.61 -33.63
C ASN A 252 16.19 59.94 -32.36
N GLU A 253 15.68 58.75 -32.03
CA GLU A 253 16.06 57.96 -30.87
C GLU A 253 17.43 57.33 -31.13
N ARG A 254 18.32 57.44 -30.14
CA ARG A 254 19.66 56.83 -30.18
C ARG A 254 19.68 55.59 -29.30
N PRO A 255 20.41 54.54 -29.71
CA PRO A 255 20.53 53.34 -28.91
C PRO A 255 21.37 53.59 -27.65
N THR A 256 20.86 53.08 -26.53
CA THR A 256 21.47 52.99 -25.21
C THR A 256 21.32 51.55 -24.71
N VAL A 257 22.06 51.17 -23.67
CA VAL A 257 21.98 49.80 -23.11
C VAL A 257 20.56 49.44 -22.67
N ASP A 258 19.77 50.42 -22.20
CA ASP A 258 18.42 50.21 -21.69
C ASP A 258 17.35 50.09 -22.79
N ASN A 259 17.58 50.70 -23.96
CA ASN A 259 16.60 50.71 -25.07
C ASN A 259 17.05 49.90 -26.29
N ILE A 260 18.24 49.29 -26.28
CA ILE A 260 18.85 48.66 -27.46
C ILE A 260 17.95 47.59 -28.10
N ASP A 261 17.24 46.80 -27.30
CA ASP A 261 16.35 45.75 -27.82
C ASP A 261 15.17 46.36 -28.59
N SER A 262 14.54 47.39 -28.03
CA SER A 262 13.44 48.12 -28.65
C SER A 262 13.92 48.90 -29.89
N TYR A 263 15.09 49.53 -29.80
CA TYR A 263 15.74 50.21 -30.92
C TYR A 263 15.99 49.25 -32.09
N MET A 264 16.58 48.08 -31.83
CA MET A 264 16.85 47.07 -32.85
C MET A 264 15.57 46.51 -33.46
N GLN A 265 14.52 46.31 -32.66
CA GLN A 265 13.21 45.88 -33.16
C GLN A 265 12.57 46.93 -34.08
N LYS A 266 12.66 48.23 -33.74
CA LYS A 266 12.20 49.33 -34.59
C LYS A 266 13.04 49.45 -35.87
N LEU A 267 14.36 49.31 -35.76
CA LEU A 267 15.27 49.30 -36.90
C LEU A 267 14.93 48.17 -37.89
N HIS A 268 14.70 46.96 -37.37
CA HIS A 268 14.26 45.82 -38.16
C HIS A 268 12.87 46.06 -38.79
N GLY A 269 11.92 46.61 -38.03
CA GLY A 269 10.59 46.97 -38.52
C GLY A 269 10.63 47.98 -39.67
N LEU A 270 11.51 48.98 -39.60
CA LEU A 270 11.73 49.95 -40.68
C LEU A 270 12.25 49.28 -41.95
N PHE A 271 13.12 48.27 -41.83
CA PHE A 271 13.63 47.54 -42.99
C PHE A 271 12.60 46.57 -43.59
N MET A 272 11.75 45.95 -42.76
CA MET A 272 10.69 45.05 -43.24
C MET A 272 9.48 45.80 -43.81
N GLY A 273 9.19 47.01 -43.32
CA GLY A 273 8.08 47.86 -43.78
C GLY A 273 8.45 48.82 -44.92
N SER A 274 9.73 49.00 -45.22
CA SER A 274 10.20 49.90 -46.28
C SER A 274 9.96 49.33 -47.67
N VAL A 275 9.09 49.98 -48.45
CA VAL A 275 8.91 49.69 -49.88
C VAL A 275 9.79 50.63 -50.70
N GLY A 276 10.84 50.10 -51.34
CA GLY A 276 11.76 50.83 -52.22
C GLY A 276 13.04 51.38 -51.53
N ASN A 277 13.82 52.19 -52.26
CA ASN A 277 15.15 52.70 -51.85
C ASN A 277 15.15 53.77 -50.74
N GLN A 278 14.05 53.93 -49.98
CA GLN A 278 13.87 55.04 -49.04
C GLN A 278 14.91 55.08 -47.90
N HIS A 279 15.46 53.92 -47.54
CA HIS A 279 16.48 53.79 -46.50
C HIS A 279 17.80 53.18 -46.98
N ALA A 280 18.10 53.24 -48.30
CA ALA A 280 19.28 52.60 -48.88
C ALA A 280 20.62 53.05 -48.24
N GLN A 281 20.75 54.33 -47.90
CA GLN A 281 21.95 54.87 -47.24
C GLN A 281 22.06 54.44 -45.77
N LEU A 282 20.92 54.35 -45.07
CA LEU A 282 20.86 53.85 -43.69
C LEU A 282 21.23 52.36 -43.65
N LEU A 283 20.70 51.56 -44.59
CA LEU A 283 21.04 50.16 -44.78
C LEU A 283 22.54 49.97 -45.00
N ALA A 284 23.15 50.71 -45.93
CA ALA A 284 24.60 50.63 -46.18
C ALA A 284 25.43 50.95 -44.93
N ARG A 285 25.02 51.95 -44.13
CA ARG A 285 25.68 52.29 -42.86
C ARG A 285 25.52 51.19 -41.82
N VAL A 286 24.33 50.62 -41.68
CA VAL A 286 24.05 49.51 -40.75
C VAL A 286 24.83 48.26 -41.14
N SER A 287 24.81 47.86 -42.42
CA SER A 287 25.59 46.73 -42.92
C SER A 287 27.08 46.89 -42.63
N GLY A 288 27.65 48.07 -42.89
CA GLY A 288 29.06 48.33 -42.58
C GLY A 288 29.39 48.41 -41.08
N ILE A 289 28.40 48.62 -40.20
CA ILE A 289 28.59 48.52 -38.74
C ILE A 289 28.55 47.05 -38.32
N VAL A 290 27.61 46.27 -38.85
CA VAL A 290 27.46 44.83 -38.57
C VAL A 290 28.69 44.04 -39.04
N GLU A 291 29.26 44.35 -40.20
CA GLU A 291 30.49 43.70 -40.69
C GLU A 291 31.71 43.94 -39.80
N ARG A 292 31.70 45.02 -39.00
CA ARG A 292 32.77 45.37 -38.06
C ARG A 292 32.45 44.99 -36.62
N LEU A 293 31.22 44.54 -36.35
CA LEU A 293 30.79 44.07 -35.04
C LEU A 293 31.36 42.69 -34.84
N ASP A 294 32.48 42.65 -34.14
CA ASP A 294 33.14 41.41 -33.78
C ASP A 294 32.44 40.82 -32.55
N LEU A 295 31.42 40.00 -32.81
CA LEU A 295 30.64 39.30 -31.78
C LEU A 295 31.40 38.05 -31.32
N HIS A 296 32.58 38.24 -30.72
CA HIS A 296 33.25 37.16 -30.00
C HIS A 296 32.53 36.95 -28.66
N GLY A 297 31.83 35.81 -28.57
CA GLY A 297 31.29 35.27 -27.31
C GLY A 297 32.24 34.26 -26.67
#